data_AF-A0AA91PV50-F1
#
_entry.id   AF-A0AA91PV50-F1
#
_cell.length_a   1.000
_cell.length_b   1.000
_cell.length_c   1.000
_cell.angle_alpha   90.00
_cell.angle_beta   90.00
_cell.angle_gamma   90.00
#
_symmetry.space_group_name_H-M   'P 1'
#
loop_
_entity.id
_entity.type
_entity.pdbx_description
1 polymer ?
#
loop_
_entity_poly.entity_id
_entity_poly.type
_entity_poly.pdbx_seq_one_letter_code
_entity_poly.pdbx_strand_id
1 'polypeptide(L)'
;MRKKVWQMLFVGIIFLGCIVPAITVNAEMSDFYWEGRAKNRYWMNELKDNTRLSELSIPGTHDSATHAIKDTVGLGYVKTQSIDITRQLNNGIRFLDARVCETNGSFAMHHGSFYLN
;
A
#
# COMPACT_ATOMS: atom_id res chain seq x y z
N MET A 1 -57.18 -41.37 -2.21
CA MET A 1 -56.76 -40.43 -1.14
C MET A 1 -56.44 -39.07 -1.76
N ARG A 2 -56.85 -37.99 -1.09
CA ARG A 2 -57.04 -36.61 -1.60
C ARG A 2 -55.78 -35.91 -2.13
N LYS A 3 -55.95 -35.21 -3.25
CA LYS A 3 -55.12 -34.08 -3.71
C LYS A 3 -55.13 -32.95 -2.66
N LYS A 4 -54.00 -32.30 -2.39
CA LYS A 4 -53.95 -30.92 -1.88
C LYS A 4 -52.71 -30.17 -2.40
N VAL A 5 -52.98 -29.31 -3.38
CA VAL A 5 -52.19 -28.14 -3.76
C VAL A 5 -52.26 -27.13 -2.61
N TRP A 6 -51.15 -26.50 -2.25
CA TRP A 6 -51.14 -25.23 -1.52
C TRP A 6 -50.19 -24.26 -2.23
N GLN A 7 -50.79 -23.22 -2.80
CA GLN A 7 -50.13 -21.95 -3.12
C GLN A 7 -49.96 -21.13 -1.83
N MET A 8 -49.24 -20.01 -1.96
CA MET A 8 -49.12 -18.84 -1.06
C MET A 8 -47.81 -18.80 -0.28
N LEU A 9 -47.04 -17.71 -0.21
CA LEU A 9 -47.08 -16.35 -0.76
C LEU A 9 -45.66 -15.77 -0.48
N PHE A 10 -45.13 -14.93 -1.37
CA PHE A 10 -43.96 -14.10 -1.09
C PHE A 10 -44.31 -13.05 -0.03
N VAL A 11 -43.53 -12.96 1.06
CA VAL A 11 -43.35 -11.73 1.85
C VAL A 11 -41.89 -11.70 2.29
N GLY A 12 -41.14 -10.71 1.80
CA GLY A 12 -39.75 -10.50 2.14
C GLY A 12 -39.56 -9.66 3.40
N ILE A 13 -38.38 -9.81 4.01
CA ILE A 13 -37.69 -8.73 4.71
C ILE A 13 -36.23 -8.82 4.27
N ILE A 14 -35.79 -7.83 3.50
CA ILE A 14 -34.40 -7.57 3.18
C ILE A 14 -33.75 -7.08 4.47
N PHE A 15 -33.00 -7.94 5.15
CA PHE A 15 -32.14 -7.48 6.24
C PHE A 15 -30.89 -6.85 5.63
N LEU A 16 -30.90 -5.53 5.72
CA LEU A 16 -29.77 -4.62 5.61
C LEU A 16 -28.53 -5.20 6.32
N GLY A 17 -27.62 -5.71 5.50
CA GLY A 17 -26.33 -6.24 5.92
C GLY A 17 -25.24 -5.73 5.01
N CYS A 18 -25.23 -4.42 4.72
CA CYS A 18 -24.03 -3.79 4.16
C CYS A 18 -23.05 -3.63 5.33
N ILE A 19 -22.48 -4.76 5.77
CA ILE A 19 -21.22 -4.74 6.48
C ILE A 19 -20.23 -4.31 5.41
N VAL A 20 -20.03 -3.00 5.29
CA VAL A 20 -18.85 -2.49 4.62
C VAL A 20 -17.72 -2.99 5.51
N PRO A 21 -16.88 -3.96 5.10
CA PRO A 21 -15.63 -4.11 5.83
C PRO A 21 -14.99 -2.73 5.77
N ALA A 22 -14.48 -2.24 6.90
CA ALA A 22 -13.58 -1.11 6.87
C ALA A 22 -12.40 -1.54 6.00
N ILE A 23 -12.49 -1.28 4.69
CA ILE A 23 -11.36 -1.41 3.78
C ILE A 23 -10.48 -0.25 4.22
N THR A 24 -9.52 -0.55 5.08
CA THR A 24 -8.32 0.26 5.20
C THR A 24 -7.73 0.32 3.81
N VAL A 25 -8.01 1.41 3.09
CA VAL A 25 -7.28 1.79 1.88
C VAL A 25 -5.91 2.27 2.34
N ASN A 26 -5.06 1.34 2.71
CA ASN A 26 -3.65 1.65 2.89
C ASN A 26 -3.09 1.88 1.47
N ALA A 27 -2.37 2.98 1.28
CA ALA A 27 -1.58 3.20 0.07
C ALA A 27 -0.34 2.29 0.12
N GLU A 28 -0.58 0.98 0.22
CA GLU A 28 0.43 -0.05 0.34
C GLU A 28 0.86 -0.52 -1.03
N MET A 29 2.16 -0.44 -1.28
CA MET A 29 2.76 -1.17 -2.39
C MET A 29 2.98 -2.62 -1.96
N SER A 30 2.20 -3.56 -2.51
CA SER A 30 2.26 -5.00 -2.21
C SER A 30 2.40 -5.89 -3.43
N ASP A 31 3.21 -6.94 -3.31
CA ASP A 31 3.60 -7.82 -4.42
C ASP A 31 2.44 -8.44 -5.21
N PHE A 32 1.33 -8.71 -4.52
CA PHE A 32 0.18 -9.40 -5.09
C PHE A 32 -0.53 -8.60 -6.21
N TYR A 33 -0.39 -7.26 -6.21
CA TYR A 33 -1.03 -6.39 -7.20
C TYR A 33 -0.09 -5.86 -8.28
N TRP A 34 1.24 -6.06 -8.16
CA TRP A 34 2.24 -5.42 -9.02
C TRP A 34 2.94 -6.35 -10.03
N GLU A 35 2.60 -7.63 -10.11
CA GLU A 35 3.18 -8.52 -11.15
C GLU A 35 2.84 -8.09 -12.59
N GLY A 36 1.78 -7.27 -12.77
CA GLY A 36 1.27 -6.86 -14.09
C GLY A 36 1.69 -5.48 -14.61
N ARG A 37 2.32 -4.61 -13.81
CA ARG A 37 2.76 -3.27 -14.28
C ARG A 37 4.20 -2.99 -13.91
N ALA A 38 5.07 -3.35 -14.85
CA ALA A 38 6.37 -2.76 -15.13
C ALA A 38 7.38 -2.72 -13.97
N LYS A 39 8.23 -3.77 -13.90
CA LYS A 39 9.60 -3.64 -13.36
C LYS A 39 10.39 -2.67 -14.24
N ASN A 40 10.10 -1.37 -14.13
CA ASN A 40 10.72 -0.35 -14.95
C ASN A 40 11.82 0.35 -14.15
N ARG A 41 12.84 -0.41 -13.76
CA ARG A 41 14.00 0.12 -13.04
C ARG A 41 14.69 1.23 -13.84
N TYR A 42 14.62 1.24 -15.16
CA TYR A 42 15.46 2.09 -16.01
C TYR A 42 14.68 3.16 -16.78
N TRP A 43 13.45 3.49 -16.38
CA TRP A 43 12.56 4.41 -17.13
C TRP A 43 13.18 5.79 -17.41
N MET A 44 14.02 6.29 -16.50
CA MET A 44 14.68 7.59 -16.68
C MET A 44 15.73 7.58 -17.81
N ASN A 45 16.21 6.41 -18.26
CA ASN A 45 17.20 6.30 -19.34
C ASN A 45 16.62 6.68 -20.71
N GLU A 46 15.30 6.75 -20.83
CA GLU A 46 14.60 7.14 -22.07
C GLU A 46 14.43 8.67 -22.17
N LEU A 47 14.81 9.41 -21.12
CA LEU A 47 14.70 10.86 -21.04
C LEU A 47 15.99 11.53 -21.54
N LYS A 48 15.89 12.81 -21.90
CA LYS A 48 17.07 13.63 -22.18
C LYS A 48 17.72 14.05 -20.86
N ASP A 49 19.05 14.04 -20.80
CA ASP A 49 19.82 14.42 -19.60
C ASP A 49 19.53 15.84 -19.09
N ASN A 50 19.03 16.73 -19.96
CA ASN A 50 18.70 18.11 -19.60
C ASN A 50 17.22 18.33 -19.24
N THR A 51 16.39 17.29 -19.21
CA THR A 51 15.00 17.38 -18.73
C THR A 51 15.00 17.72 -17.24
N ARG A 52 14.24 18.75 -16.84
CA ARG A 52 14.20 19.17 -15.42
C ARG A 52 13.33 18.19 -14.63
N LEU A 53 13.72 17.89 -13.39
CA LEU A 53 12.89 17.03 -12.51
C LEU A 53 11.47 17.58 -12.31
N SER A 54 11.31 18.91 -12.29
CA SER A 54 10.02 19.58 -12.16
C SER A 54 9.08 19.39 -13.37
N GLU A 55 9.60 18.90 -14.49
CA GLU A 55 8.83 18.61 -15.71
C GLU A 55 8.37 17.15 -15.76
N LEU A 56 8.79 16.32 -14.79
CA LEU A 56 8.52 14.89 -14.76
C LEU A 56 7.41 14.55 -13.77
N SER A 57 6.56 13.60 -14.15
CA SER A 57 5.75 12.85 -13.18
C SER A 57 6.60 11.75 -12.57
N ILE A 58 7.09 11.97 -11.35
CA ILE A 58 8.01 11.05 -10.68
C ILE A 58 7.24 10.24 -9.63
N PRO A 59 7.21 8.90 -9.70
CA PRO A 59 6.59 8.08 -8.68
C PRO A 59 7.42 8.09 -7.39
N GLY A 60 6.73 8.24 -6.26
CA GLY A 60 7.32 8.29 -4.93
C GLY A 60 6.59 7.42 -3.91
N THR A 61 7.24 7.17 -2.77
CA THR A 61 6.65 6.45 -1.64
C THR A 61 6.70 7.31 -0.37
N HIS A 62 5.61 7.30 0.38
CA HIS A 62 5.48 7.96 1.68
C HIS A 62 5.99 7.02 2.79
N ASP A 63 6.77 7.55 3.74
CA ASP A 63 7.46 6.78 4.79
C ASP A 63 8.14 5.52 4.24
N SER A 64 9.07 5.71 3.29
CA SER A 64 9.56 4.65 2.40
C SER A 64 10.18 3.44 3.10
N ALA A 65 10.72 3.60 4.31
CA ALA A 65 11.46 2.56 5.02
C ALA A 65 10.62 1.68 5.96
N THR A 66 9.29 1.80 5.97
CA THR A 66 8.42 1.12 6.97
C THR A 66 8.19 -0.38 6.73
N HIS A 67 8.73 -0.95 5.64
CA HIS A 67 8.52 -2.35 5.25
C HIS A 67 8.84 -3.41 6.32
N ALA A 68 9.79 -3.12 7.21
CA ALA A 68 10.20 -4.03 8.28
C ALA A 68 9.19 -4.11 9.44
N ILE A 69 8.22 -3.18 9.52
CA ILE A 69 7.15 -3.22 10.52
C ILE A 69 6.24 -4.41 10.24
N LYS A 70 6.03 -5.23 11.27
CA LYS A 70 5.08 -6.34 11.24
C LYS A 70 3.67 -5.81 11.46
N ASP A 71 2.72 -6.35 10.70
CA ASP A 71 1.30 -6.03 10.83
C ASP A 71 0.72 -6.71 12.07
N THR A 72 1.10 -6.18 13.24
CA THR A 72 0.55 -6.57 14.53
C THR A 72 -0.54 -5.60 14.96
N VAL A 73 -1.50 -6.10 15.76
CA VAL A 73 -2.59 -5.29 16.31
C VAL A 73 -2.02 -4.03 16.98
N GLY A 74 -2.46 -2.86 16.53
CA GLY A 74 -2.04 -1.58 17.09
C GLY A 74 -0.82 -0.92 16.43
N LEU A 75 -0.20 -1.52 15.41
CA LEU A 75 0.91 -0.91 14.65
C LEU A 75 0.60 -0.67 13.16
N GLY A 76 -0.61 -1.00 12.71
CA GLY A 76 -1.00 -0.86 11.29
C GLY A 76 -0.91 0.57 10.75
N TYR A 77 -0.94 1.59 11.60
CA TYR A 77 -0.78 3.00 11.17
C TYR A 77 0.69 3.40 10.93
N VAL A 78 1.64 2.60 11.38
CA VAL A 78 3.08 2.86 11.22
C VAL A 78 3.59 2.36 9.87
N LYS A 79 2.98 1.29 9.34
CA LYS A 79 3.40 0.67 8.08
C LYS A 79 2.71 1.31 6.89
N THR A 80 3.50 1.80 5.95
CA THR A 80 3.02 2.41 4.71
C THR A 80 3.51 1.67 3.47
N GLN A 81 4.62 0.94 3.59
CA GLN A 81 5.21 0.14 2.52
C GLN A 81 5.29 -1.32 2.95
N SER A 82 5.09 -2.25 2.01
CA SER A 82 5.31 -3.69 2.28
C SER A 82 6.58 -4.26 1.63
N ILE A 83 7.28 -3.44 0.83
CA ILE A 83 8.51 -3.82 0.13
C ILE A 83 9.69 -2.94 0.51
N ASP A 84 10.89 -3.53 0.53
CA ASP A 84 12.14 -2.82 0.86
C ASP A 84 12.54 -1.77 -0.20
N ILE A 85 13.48 -0.88 0.16
CA ILE A 85 13.95 0.21 -0.70
C ILE A 85 14.51 -0.32 -2.03
N THR A 86 15.26 -1.43 -2.01
CA THR A 86 15.82 -2.02 -3.22
C THR A 86 14.72 -2.39 -4.21
N ARG A 87 13.63 -2.97 -3.72
CA ARG A 87 12.49 -3.36 -4.54
C ARG A 87 11.68 -2.16 -5.00
N GLN A 88 11.53 -1.12 -4.19
CA GLN A 88 10.92 0.14 -4.62
C GLN A 88 11.67 0.73 -5.82
N LEU A 89 13.00 0.79 -5.75
CA LEU A 89 13.84 1.29 -6.84
C LEU A 89 13.74 0.42 -8.10
N ASN A 90 13.63 -0.90 -7.93
CA ASN A 90 13.43 -1.86 -9.03
C ASN A 90 12.07 -1.70 -9.71
N ASN A 91 11.06 -1.26 -8.96
CA ASN A 91 9.73 -0.94 -9.45
C ASN A 91 9.64 0.48 -10.04
N GLY A 92 10.75 1.22 -10.11
CA GLY A 92 10.80 2.54 -10.75
C GLY A 92 10.54 3.73 -9.83
N ILE A 93 10.38 3.52 -8.51
CA ILE A 93 10.28 4.61 -7.53
C ILE A 93 11.56 5.46 -7.57
N ARG A 94 11.40 6.79 -7.59
CA ARG A 94 12.52 7.75 -7.62
C ARG A 94 12.37 8.93 -6.67
N PHE A 95 11.31 8.95 -5.88
CA PHE A 95 11.16 9.85 -4.74
C PHE A 95 10.93 9.00 -3.48
N LEU A 96 11.78 9.18 -2.46
CA LEU A 96 11.69 8.45 -1.20
C LEU A 96 11.48 9.43 -0.06
N ASP A 97 10.40 9.28 0.70
CA ASP A 97 10.19 9.99 1.97
C ASP A 97 10.99 9.26 3.08
N ALA A 98 12.17 9.79 3.38
CA ALA A 98 13.06 9.28 4.40
C ALA A 98 12.94 10.11 5.69
N ARG A 99 12.39 9.50 6.74
CA ARG A 99 12.30 10.10 8.08
C ARG A 99 13.31 9.47 9.02
N VAL A 100 14.13 10.30 9.65
CA VAL A 100 15.28 9.85 10.43
C VAL A 100 15.28 10.43 11.84
N CYS A 101 15.86 9.68 12.76
CA CYS A 101 16.17 10.12 14.11
C CYS A 101 17.66 9.86 14.41
N GLU A 102 18.30 10.73 15.20
CA GLU A 102 19.63 10.46 15.70
C GLU A 102 19.57 9.30 16.69
N THR A 103 20.45 8.32 16.52
CA THR A 103 20.57 7.13 17.36
C THR A 103 22.03 6.71 17.38
N ASN A 104 22.67 6.86 18.55
CA ASN A 104 24.04 6.45 18.82
C ASN A 104 25.08 7.04 17.83
N GLY A 105 24.96 8.31 17.47
CA GLY A 105 25.85 9.01 16.55
C GLY A 105 25.58 8.74 15.07
N SER A 106 24.46 8.08 14.75
CA SER A 106 24.03 7.78 13.38
C SER A 106 22.56 8.17 13.16
N PHE A 107 22.13 8.27 11.90
CA PHE A 107 20.71 8.49 11.58
C PHE A 107 20.04 7.16 11.25
N ALA A 108 19.12 6.73 12.13
CA ALA A 108 18.28 5.56 11.91
C ALA A 108 16.92 5.97 11.33
N MET A 109 16.27 5.07 10.60
CA MET A 109 14.95 5.31 10.01
C MET A 109 13.87 5.19 11.08
N HIS A 110 12.94 6.14 11.07
CA HIS A 110 11.88 6.25 12.08
C HIS A 110 10.53 6.59 11.45
N HIS A 111 9.45 6.17 12.11
CA HIS A 111 8.12 6.75 11.92
C HIS A 111 7.64 7.27 13.27
N GLY A 112 7.79 8.57 13.52
CA GLY A 112 7.61 9.13 14.87
C GLY A 112 8.55 8.47 15.89
N SER A 113 8.00 7.90 16.96
CA SER A 113 8.76 7.21 18.01
C SER A 113 9.18 5.78 17.64
N PHE A 114 8.79 5.26 16.47
CA PHE A 114 9.05 3.87 16.08
C PHE A 114 10.34 3.75 15.26
N TYR A 115 11.26 2.91 15.73
CA TYR A 115 12.50 2.53 15.05
C TYR A 115 12.22 1.51 13.93
N LEU A 116 12.85 1.66 12.75
CA LEU A 116 12.51 0.87 11.56
C LEU A 116 13.62 -0.06 11.02
N ASN A 117 14.89 0.10 11.42
CA ASN A 117 16.00 -0.64 10.79
C ASN A 117 17.24 -0.83 11.65
#